data_AF-A0A9P6APX1-F1
#
_entry.id   AF-A0A9P6APX1-F1
#
_cell.length_a   1.000
_cell.length_b   1.000
_cell.length_c   1.000
_cell.angle_alpha   90.00
_cell.angle_beta   90.00
_cell.angle_gamma   90.00
#
_symmetry.space_group_name_H-M   'P 1'
#
loop_
_entity.id
_entity.type
_entity.pdbx_description
1 polymer ?
#
loop_
_entity_poly.entity_id
_entity_poly.type
_entity_poly.pdbx_seq_one_letter_code
_entity_poly.pdbx_strand_id
1 'polypeptide(L)'
;MEKFECWMVQYHGYDLEHHEPSLRPGEKCVITQFHDESCFHANEFKKSAWLKEGTTVLQKKSCGHLIHVSDSINEEDGRLIQHNDQGQTIQDAWKIIYPGAAGDAWWDTAQLLTQVANAIDIFNVTHPECEALFIFDQSSTHALLGPNALHPFKMNKGNGGKQCKQSDTVILDYNPDISLCGKVQKMTTDSGAARGLQTVLEENGMCQYDIFLLSKPLTHPPQYWGYSKYHYCEAFKVTFADAKATAMDSLESCPLDTIHHFINHAGHFMSAYCQGLTGRAAEWAVKKQHSHRCILRCAMLAIESILNT
;
A
#
# COMPACT_ATOMS: atom_id res chain seq x y z
N MET A 1 -1.61 0.68 12.88
CA MET A 1 -3.06 0.47 12.75
C MET A 1 -3.74 0.51 14.10
N GLU A 2 -3.40 -0.38 15.04
CA GLU A 2 -4.03 -0.48 16.38
C GLU A 2 -4.34 0.85 17.08
N LYS A 3 -3.42 1.82 17.07
CA LYS A 3 -3.64 3.15 17.67
C LYS A 3 -4.85 3.88 17.07
N PHE A 4 -5.10 3.74 15.77
CA PHE A 4 -6.11 4.50 15.05
C PHE A 4 -7.47 3.79 14.91
N GLU A 5 -7.53 2.49 15.23
CA GLU A 5 -8.74 1.68 15.05
C GLU A 5 -9.95 2.18 15.85
N CYS A 6 -9.74 2.89 16.96
CA CYS A 6 -10.82 3.46 17.76
C CYS A 6 -11.51 4.68 17.11
N TRP A 7 -10.90 5.27 16.08
CA TRP A 7 -11.45 6.37 15.31
C TRP A 7 -11.95 5.94 13.92
N MET A 8 -11.86 4.65 13.58
CA MET A 8 -12.30 4.12 12.29
C MET A 8 -13.69 3.49 12.39
N VAL A 9 -14.49 3.64 11.35
CA VAL A 9 -15.66 2.79 11.11
C VAL A 9 -15.20 1.33 11.01
N GLN A 10 -16.02 0.41 11.51
CA GLN A 10 -15.71 -1.01 11.48
C GLN A 10 -16.89 -1.81 10.94
N TYR A 11 -16.59 -2.78 10.08
CA TYR A 11 -17.58 -3.71 9.53
C TYR A 11 -17.34 -5.10 10.14
N HIS A 12 -18.31 -5.64 10.88
CA HIS A 12 -18.14 -6.88 11.65
C HIS A 12 -18.98 -8.03 11.10
N GLY A 13 -18.49 -9.25 11.29
CA GLY A 13 -19.21 -10.46 10.90
C GLY A 13 -19.29 -10.70 9.40
N TYR A 14 -20.11 -11.69 9.03
CA TYR A 14 -20.37 -12.04 7.63
C TYR A 14 -21.30 -11.03 6.97
N ASP A 15 -22.25 -10.48 7.72
CA ASP A 15 -23.25 -9.53 7.23
C ASP A 15 -22.74 -8.08 7.18
N LEU A 16 -21.45 -7.86 7.49
CA LEU A 16 -20.78 -6.56 7.47
C LEU A 16 -21.52 -5.50 8.28
N GLU A 17 -21.88 -5.84 9.52
CA GLU A 17 -22.56 -4.92 10.43
C GLU A 17 -21.72 -3.67 10.64
N HIS A 18 -22.32 -2.52 10.36
CA HIS A 18 -21.67 -1.21 10.42
C HIS A 18 -21.58 -0.70 11.87
N HIS A 19 -20.37 -0.41 12.33
CA HIS A 19 -20.09 0.11 13.67
C HIS A 19 -19.35 1.45 13.61
N GLU A 20 -20.02 2.48 14.11
CA GLU A 20 -19.46 3.82 14.25
C GLU A 20 -18.41 3.88 15.37
N PRO A 21 -17.31 4.64 15.18
CA PRO A 21 -16.32 4.85 16.23
C PRO A 21 -16.88 5.72 17.36
N SER A 22 -16.43 5.45 18.59
CA SER A 22 -16.78 6.27 19.76
C SER A 22 -15.84 7.48 19.86
N LEU A 23 -16.17 8.56 19.15
CA LEU A 23 -15.38 9.78 19.09
C LEU A 23 -15.62 10.69 20.30
N ARG A 24 -14.55 11.29 20.86
CA ARG A 24 -14.68 12.37 21.84
C ARG A 24 -15.00 13.70 21.15
N PRO A 25 -15.53 14.70 21.87
CA PRO A 25 -15.74 16.02 21.31
C PRO A 25 -14.45 16.60 20.70
N GLY A 26 -14.48 16.91 19.41
CA GLY A 26 -13.34 17.44 18.65
C GLY A 26 -12.44 16.39 17.99
N GLU A 27 -12.69 15.09 18.19
CA GLU A 27 -12.05 14.02 17.43
C GLU A 27 -12.76 13.81 16.09
N LYS A 28 -11.99 13.48 15.06
CA LYS A 28 -12.48 13.18 13.71
C LYS A 28 -12.42 11.68 13.44
N CYS A 29 -13.35 11.21 12.61
CA CYS A 29 -13.29 9.85 12.07
C CYS A 29 -12.04 9.71 11.19
N VAL A 30 -11.39 8.56 11.24
CA VAL A 30 -10.22 8.24 10.42
C VAL A 30 -10.65 7.27 9.32
N ILE A 31 -10.35 7.61 8.07
CA ILE A 31 -10.56 6.72 6.91
C ILE A 31 -9.19 6.28 6.40
N THR A 32 -9.00 4.96 6.35
CA THR A 32 -7.73 4.38 5.90
C THR A 32 -7.71 4.23 4.39
N GLN A 33 -6.71 4.80 3.73
CA GLN A 33 -6.46 4.67 2.30
C GLN A 33 -5.33 3.66 2.08
N PHE A 34 -5.66 2.46 1.62
CA PHE A 34 -4.70 1.41 1.28
C PHE A 34 -4.25 1.57 -0.17
N HIS A 35 -3.03 2.02 -0.35
CA HIS A 35 -2.42 2.22 -1.68
C HIS A 35 -1.54 1.03 -2.07
N ASP A 36 -1.60 0.65 -3.34
CA ASP A 36 -0.67 -0.30 -3.97
C ASP A 36 -0.66 -0.15 -5.49
N GLU A 37 0.26 -0.86 -6.13
CA GLU A 37 0.47 -0.88 -7.57
C GLU A 37 0.33 -2.30 -8.13
N SER A 38 -0.32 -2.42 -9.28
CA SER A 38 -0.40 -3.70 -9.99
C SER A 38 -0.31 -3.54 -11.50
N CYS A 39 0.07 -4.63 -12.15
CA CYS A 39 0.20 -4.68 -13.59
C CYS A 39 -0.72 -5.74 -14.18
N PHE A 40 -1.33 -5.40 -15.32
CA PHE A 40 -2.08 -6.29 -16.20
C PHE A 40 -1.35 -6.38 -17.54
N HIS A 41 -1.36 -7.56 -18.14
CA HIS A 41 -0.81 -7.76 -19.46
C HIS A 41 -1.91 -7.92 -20.51
N ALA A 42 -1.76 -7.30 -21.69
CA ALA A 42 -2.79 -7.32 -22.74
C ALA A 42 -3.24 -8.73 -23.16
N ASN A 43 -2.33 -9.71 -23.10
CA ASN A 43 -2.60 -11.11 -23.43
C ASN A 43 -2.67 -12.01 -22.18
N GLU A 44 -2.97 -11.44 -21.01
CA GLU A 44 -3.19 -12.24 -19.80
C GLU A 44 -4.60 -12.86 -19.85
N PHE A 45 -4.64 -14.18 -19.90
CA PHE A 45 -5.87 -14.97 -19.97
C PHE A 45 -5.79 -16.16 -19.01
N LYS A 46 -6.93 -16.81 -18.77
CA LYS A 46 -6.95 -18.12 -18.13
C LYS A 46 -6.07 -19.10 -18.91
N LYS A 47 -5.21 -19.82 -18.16
CA LYS A 47 -4.26 -20.80 -18.71
C LYS A 47 -4.90 -22.13 -19.10
N SER A 48 -6.17 -22.33 -18.76
CA SER A 48 -6.92 -23.57 -18.97
C SER A 48 -8.34 -23.25 -19.41
N ALA A 49 -8.85 -23.98 -20.38
CA ALA A 49 -10.20 -23.82 -20.93
C ALA A 49 -10.78 -25.19 -21.30
N TRP A 50 -12.08 -25.37 -21.11
CA TRP A 50 -12.81 -26.53 -21.61
C TRP A 50 -13.29 -26.25 -23.02
N LEU A 51 -12.85 -27.05 -23.98
CA LEU A 51 -13.14 -26.87 -25.40
C LEU A 51 -13.92 -28.08 -25.94
N LYS A 52 -14.80 -27.84 -26.90
CA LYS A 52 -15.45 -28.92 -27.65
C LYS A 52 -14.38 -29.68 -28.44
N GLU A 53 -14.53 -31.00 -28.56
CA GLU A 53 -13.65 -31.85 -29.36
C GLU A 53 -13.46 -31.29 -30.78
N GLY A 54 -12.21 -31.22 -31.24
CA GLY A 54 -11.81 -30.60 -32.51
C GLY A 54 -11.60 -29.08 -32.47
N THR A 55 -11.80 -28.43 -31.31
CA THR A 55 -11.59 -26.98 -31.16
C THR A 55 -10.25 -26.68 -30.47
N THR A 56 -9.52 -25.69 -31.00
CA THR A 56 -8.28 -25.20 -30.39
C THR A 56 -8.36 -23.68 -30.22
N VAL A 57 -8.05 -23.19 -29.01
CA VAL A 57 -7.87 -21.76 -28.76
C VAL A 57 -6.38 -21.45 -28.76
N LEU A 58 -5.94 -20.66 -29.73
CA LEU A 58 -4.55 -20.20 -29.82
C LEU A 58 -4.40 -18.89 -29.06
N GLN A 59 -3.63 -18.92 -27.96
CA GLN A 59 -3.21 -17.72 -27.25
C GLN A 59 -1.86 -17.23 -27.80
N LYS A 60 -1.67 -15.92 -27.82
CA LYS A 60 -0.38 -15.32 -28.19
C LYS A 60 0.67 -15.70 -27.16
N LYS A 61 1.89 -16.00 -27.61
CA LYS A 61 3.00 -16.40 -26.72
C LYS A 61 3.56 -15.24 -25.89
N SER A 62 3.44 -14.01 -26.35
CA SER A 62 3.90 -12.83 -25.60
C SER A 62 2.82 -12.36 -24.64
N CYS A 63 3.23 -11.78 -23.50
CA CYS A 63 2.30 -11.15 -22.56
C CYS A 63 1.58 -9.91 -23.16
N GLY A 64 2.11 -9.35 -24.25
CA GLY A 64 1.59 -8.12 -24.85
C GLY A 64 1.95 -6.88 -24.02
N HIS A 65 1.33 -5.74 -24.38
CA HIS A 65 1.60 -4.46 -23.71
C HIS A 65 1.19 -4.49 -22.25
N LEU A 66 1.93 -3.73 -21.42
CA LEU A 66 1.68 -3.59 -19.99
C LEU A 66 0.63 -2.50 -19.76
N ILE A 67 -0.24 -2.73 -18.79
CA ILE A 67 -1.11 -1.74 -18.18
C ILE A 67 -0.70 -1.71 -16.72
N HIS A 68 -0.08 -0.62 -16.28
CA HIS A 68 0.31 -0.44 -14.90
C HIS A 68 -0.73 0.47 -14.23
N VAL A 69 -1.23 0.04 -13.09
CA VAL A 69 -2.28 0.71 -12.33
C VAL A 69 -1.76 0.96 -10.93
N SER A 70 -1.95 2.18 -10.45
CA SER A 70 -1.70 2.59 -9.08
C SER A 70 -3.01 3.09 -8.49
N ASP A 71 -3.47 2.54 -7.38
CA ASP A 71 -4.80 2.84 -6.83
C ASP A 71 -4.79 2.82 -5.30
N SER A 72 -5.77 3.53 -4.71
CA SER A 72 -6.03 3.57 -3.28
C SER A 72 -7.45 3.10 -2.99
N ILE A 73 -7.58 2.12 -2.10
CA ILE A 73 -8.89 1.63 -1.66
C ILE A 73 -9.13 1.83 -0.16
N ASN A 74 -10.39 1.97 0.25
CA ASN A 74 -10.79 2.16 1.63
C ASN A 74 -12.11 1.41 1.95
N GLU A 75 -12.46 1.34 3.24
CA GLU A 75 -13.69 0.67 3.69
C GLU A 75 -14.95 1.53 3.49
N GLU A 76 -14.86 2.84 3.31
CA GLU A 76 -16.05 3.68 3.20
C GLU A 76 -16.62 3.69 1.78
N ASP A 77 -15.77 3.99 0.80
CA ASP A 77 -16.15 4.23 -0.60
C ASP A 77 -15.65 3.13 -1.54
N GLY A 78 -14.78 2.24 -1.06
CA GLY A 78 -14.05 1.33 -1.92
C GLY A 78 -12.93 2.08 -2.63
N ARG A 79 -13.21 2.74 -3.77
CA ARG A 79 -12.21 3.55 -4.49
C ARG A 79 -12.38 5.03 -4.14
N LEU A 80 -11.26 5.76 -4.01
CA LEU A 80 -11.30 7.19 -3.70
C LEU A 80 -11.64 8.02 -4.94
N ILE A 81 -12.92 8.38 -5.07
CA ILE A 81 -13.47 9.07 -6.24
C ILE A 81 -14.30 10.27 -5.79
N GLN A 82 -14.11 11.42 -6.46
CA GLN A 82 -14.98 12.57 -6.31
C GLN A 82 -16.10 12.53 -7.34
N HIS A 83 -17.35 12.54 -6.87
CA HIS A 83 -18.54 12.65 -7.72
C HIS A 83 -19.16 14.06 -7.66
N ASN A 84 -19.87 14.45 -8.72
CA ASN A 84 -20.74 15.62 -8.69
C ASN A 84 -22.13 15.28 -8.11
N ASP A 85 -22.98 16.29 -7.93
CA ASP A 85 -24.35 16.14 -7.43
C ASP A 85 -25.23 15.20 -8.28
N GLN A 86 -24.81 14.90 -9.52
CA GLN A 86 -25.50 13.99 -10.44
C GLN A 86 -24.89 12.58 -10.45
N GLY A 87 -23.91 12.30 -9.57
CA GLY A 87 -23.21 11.02 -9.46
C GLY A 87 -22.12 10.78 -10.51
N GLN A 88 -21.81 11.76 -11.37
CA GLN A 88 -20.76 11.62 -12.37
C GLN A 88 -19.39 11.85 -11.74
N THR A 89 -18.42 11.01 -12.10
CA THR A 89 -17.02 11.14 -11.65
C THR A 89 -16.41 12.44 -12.16
N ILE A 90 -16.00 13.30 -11.23
CA ILE A 90 -15.23 14.52 -11.50
C ILE A 90 -13.74 14.19 -11.50
N GLN A 91 -13.29 13.49 -10.45
CA GLN A 91 -11.89 13.15 -10.24
C GLN A 91 -11.77 11.75 -9.63
N ASP A 92 -10.65 11.12 -9.95
CA ASP A 92 -10.34 9.77 -9.51
C ASP A 92 -8.88 9.73 -9.05
N ALA A 93 -8.64 9.17 -7.86
CA ALA A 93 -7.32 9.10 -7.25
C ALA A 93 -6.41 8.08 -7.95
N TRP A 94 -6.95 7.11 -8.69
CA TRP A 94 -6.12 6.13 -9.38
C TRP A 94 -5.30 6.76 -10.51
N LYS A 95 -4.22 6.08 -10.90
CA LYS A 95 -3.45 6.39 -12.11
C LYS A 95 -3.18 5.13 -12.90
N ILE A 96 -3.37 5.23 -14.20
CA ILE A 96 -3.07 4.17 -15.16
C ILE A 96 -2.05 4.72 -16.15
N ILE A 97 -0.97 3.98 -16.33
CA ILE A 97 0.04 4.25 -17.35
C ILE A 97 0.23 3.02 -18.25
N TYR A 98 0.68 3.25 -19.47
CA TYR A 98 0.90 2.24 -20.51
C TYR A 98 2.36 2.25 -20.95
N PRO A 99 3.30 1.76 -20.12
CA PRO A 99 4.72 1.87 -20.40
C PRO A 99 5.14 1.03 -21.62
N GLY A 100 6.06 1.57 -22.41
CA GLY A 100 6.59 0.91 -23.61
C GLY A 100 7.35 1.86 -24.53
N ALA A 101 7.96 1.33 -25.60
CA ALA A 101 8.81 2.11 -26.52
C ALA A 101 8.10 3.30 -27.20
N ALA A 102 6.77 3.28 -27.26
CA ALA A 102 5.92 4.38 -27.73
C ALA A 102 4.80 4.71 -26.73
N GLY A 103 4.99 4.33 -25.47
CA GLY A 103 4.02 4.48 -24.39
C GLY A 103 4.48 5.50 -23.36
N ASP A 104 3.86 5.44 -22.18
CA ASP A 104 4.18 6.31 -21.07
C ASP A 104 5.58 6.01 -20.48
N ALA A 105 6.12 6.97 -19.73
CA ALA A 105 7.29 6.72 -18.91
C ALA A 105 6.99 5.63 -17.87
N TRP A 106 8.01 4.89 -17.44
CA TRP A 106 7.85 3.96 -16.33
C TRP A 106 7.44 4.68 -15.05
N TRP A 107 6.67 4.01 -14.20
CA TRP A 107 6.22 4.56 -12.93
C TRP A 107 7.41 4.93 -12.04
N ASP A 108 7.37 6.14 -11.48
CA ASP A 108 8.42 6.68 -10.64
C ASP A 108 7.86 7.46 -9.44
N THR A 109 8.74 7.85 -8.53
CA THR A 109 8.36 8.56 -7.30
C THR A 109 7.72 9.92 -7.58
N ALA A 110 8.09 10.61 -8.67
CA ALA A 110 7.49 11.90 -9.00
C ALA A 110 6.01 11.75 -9.39
N GLN A 111 5.69 10.72 -10.18
CA GLN A 111 4.32 10.37 -10.51
C GLN A 111 3.53 9.94 -9.28
N LEU A 112 4.13 9.13 -8.40
CA LEU A 112 3.51 8.76 -7.13
C LEU A 112 3.19 9.98 -6.26
N LEU A 113 4.14 10.91 -6.06
CA LEU A 113 3.91 12.12 -5.27
C LEU A 113 2.77 12.97 -5.85
N THR A 114 2.70 13.05 -7.18
CA THR A 114 1.61 13.75 -7.88
C THR A 114 0.27 13.05 -7.65
N GLN A 115 0.24 11.72 -7.70
CA GLN A 115 -0.95 10.94 -7.40
C GLN A 115 -1.41 11.13 -5.94
N VAL A 116 -0.49 11.06 -4.98
CA VAL A 116 -0.81 11.21 -3.56
C VAL A 116 -1.33 12.61 -3.26
N ALA A 117 -0.73 13.65 -3.83
CA ALA A 117 -1.25 15.02 -3.71
C ALA A 117 -2.69 15.13 -4.22
N ASN A 118 -2.97 14.58 -5.41
CA ASN A 118 -4.31 14.53 -5.98
C ASN A 118 -5.28 13.70 -5.11
N ALA A 119 -4.82 12.59 -4.54
CA ALA A 119 -5.63 11.77 -3.64
C ALA A 119 -5.98 12.53 -2.35
N ILE A 120 -5.05 13.30 -1.79
CA ILE A 120 -5.30 14.16 -0.63
C ILE A 120 -6.34 15.23 -0.97
N ASP A 121 -6.22 15.87 -2.15
CA ASP A 121 -7.18 16.88 -2.60
C ASP A 121 -8.59 16.30 -2.75
N ILE A 122 -8.70 15.12 -3.40
CA ILE A 122 -9.98 14.40 -3.52
C ILE A 122 -10.54 14.08 -2.13
N PHE A 123 -9.73 13.50 -1.25
CA PHE A 123 -10.15 13.10 0.09
C PHE A 123 -10.68 14.27 0.92
N ASN A 124 -9.99 15.42 0.89
CA ASN A 124 -10.41 16.60 1.63
C ASN A 124 -11.76 17.16 1.16
N VAL A 125 -12.11 16.93 -0.10
CA VAL A 125 -13.41 17.31 -0.65
C VAL A 125 -14.48 16.26 -0.34
N THR A 126 -14.16 14.96 -0.43
CA THR A 126 -15.14 13.89 -0.21
C THR A 126 -15.42 13.64 1.27
N HIS A 127 -14.45 13.87 2.17
CA HIS A 127 -14.58 13.65 3.62
C HIS A 127 -14.02 14.82 4.45
N PRO A 128 -14.61 16.03 4.37
CA PRO A 128 -14.07 17.23 5.04
C PRO A 128 -14.00 17.11 6.58
N GLU A 129 -14.87 16.30 7.16
CA GLU A 129 -14.96 16.05 8.60
C GLU A 129 -14.12 14.85 9.08
N CYS A 130 -13.41 14.18 8.17
CA CYS A 130 -12.58 13.02 8.48
C CYS A 130 -11.08 13.34 8.34
N GLU A 131 -10.25 12.43 8.85
CA GLU A 131 -8.81 12.42 8.64
C GLU A 131 -8.42 11.19 7.80
N ALA A 132 -7.51 11.38 6.85
CA ALA A 132 -6.99 10.27 6.05
C ALA A 132 -5.79 9.61 6.73
N LEU A 133 -5.78 8.28 6.75
CA LEU A 133 -4.59 7.47 7.05
C LEU A 133 -4.13 6.75 5.79
N PHE A 134 -3.09 7.26 5.13
CA PHE A 134 -2.52 6.59 3.95
C PHE A 134 -1.55 5.48 4.35
N ILE A 135 -1.71 4.31 3.74
CA ILE A 135 -0.89 3.12 3.97
C ILE A 135 -0.30 2.67 2.65
N PHE A 136 1.03 2.61 2.61
CA PHE A 136 1.81 2.19 1.45
C PHE A 136 2.60 0.92 1.79
N ASP A 137 2.92 0.14 0.76
CA ASP A 137 3.94 -0.89 0.88
C ASP A 137 5.35 -0.27 0.88
N GLN A 138 6.37 -1.08 1.19
CA GLN A 138 7.77 -0.66 1.13
C GLN A 138 8.39 -1.04 -0.23
N SER A 139 7.82 -0.53 -1.33
CA SER A 139 8.43 -0.68 -2.67
C SER A 139 9.69 0.20 -2.81
N SER A 140 10.54 -0.14 -3.80
CA SER A 140 11.74 0.65 -4.10
C SER A 140 11.42 2.09 -4.58
N THR A 141 10.23 2.32 -5.13
CA THR A 141 9.72 3.65 -5.52
C THR A 141 9.24 4.46 -4.31
N HIS A 142 8.76 3.81 -3.25
CA HIS A 142 8.51 4.43 -1.94
C HIS A 142 9.81 4.64 -1.11
N ALA A 143 10.83 3.81 -1.35
CA ALA A 143 12.13 3.89 -0.67
C ALA A 143 13.12 4.87 -1.33
N LEU A 144 12.68 5.62 -2.35
CA LEU A 144 13.53 6.59 -3.04
C LEU A 144 13.74 7.80 -2.15
N LEU A 145 14.99 7.94 -1.71
CA LEU A 145 15.47 9.11 -0.99
C LEU A 145 15.18 10.37 -1.82
N GLY A 146 14.52 11.35 -1.21
CA GLY A 146 14.30 12.66 -1.84
C GLY A 146 15.63 13.26 -2.35
N PRO A 147 15.60 14.25 -3.25
CA PRO A 147 16.81 14.77 -3.89
C PRO A 147 17.87 15.29 -2.90
N ASN A 148 17.46 15.66 -1.68
CA ASN A 148 18.34 16.10 -0.59
C ASN A 148 18.43 15.08 0.56
N ALA A 149 17.88 13.87 0.41
CA ALA A 149 17.89 12.88 1.46
C ALA A 149 19.25 12.16 1.49
N LEU A 150 19.68 11.85 2.71
CA LEU A 150 20.96 11.18 2.97
C LEU A 150 20.99 9.83 2.25
N HIS A 151 22.11 9.49 1.59
CA HIS A 151 22.30 8.16 1.00
C HIS A 151 23.33 7.32 1.79
N PRO A 152 22.94 6.66 2.91
CA PRO A 152 23.86 5.96 3.81
C PRO A 152 24.79 4.95 3.13
N PHE A 153 24.27 4.19 2.16
CA PHE A 153 25.03 3.16 1.46
C PHE A 153 26.16 3.69 0.55
N LYS A 154 26.19 5.00 0.29
CA LYS A 154 27.24 5.68 -0.49
C LYS A 154 28.19 6.48 0.40
N MET A 155 28.08 6.31 1.72
CA MET A 155 28.89 7.02 2.70
C MET A 155 29.83 6.06 3.43
N ASN A 156 31.01 6.58 3.76
CA ASN A 156 31.93 5.88 4.66
C ASN A 156 31.45 6.04 6.10
N LYS A 157 31.78 5.07 6.96
CA LYS A 157 31.49 5.17 8.40
C LYS A 157 32.11 6.42 9.03
N GLY A 158 33.37 6.71 8.70
CA GLY A 158 34.11 7.90 9.17
C GLY A 158 34.23 9.01 8.13
N ASN A 159 34.70 10.18 8.57
CA ASN A 159 34.92 11.35 7.71
C ASN A 159 36.00 11.07 6.64
N GLY A 160 35.83 11.67 5.45
CA GLY A 160 36.79 11.60 4.35
C GLY A 160 36.75 10.29 3.55
N GLY A 161 37.84 9.99 2.84
CA GLY A 161 37.95 8.82 1.95
C GLY A 161 37.26 8.97 0.60
N LYS A 162 37.28 7.89 -0.21
CA LYS A 162 36.62 7.84 -1.52
C LYS A 162 35.10 7.61 -1.35
N GLN A 163 34.37 8.68 -1.05
CA GLN A 163 32.90 8.70 -1.01
C GLN A 163 32.36 9.94 -1.74
N CYS A 164 31.12 9.88 -2.21
CA CYS A 164 30.45 11.05 -2.79
C CYS A 164 30.12 12.07 -1.68
N LYS A 165 30.42 13.36 -1.92
CA LYS A 165 29.94 14.45 -1.06
C LYS A 165 28.42 14.52 -1.17
N GLN A 166 27.73 14.39 -0.04
CA GLN A 166 26.28 14.56 0.04
C GLN A 166 25.95 16.06 0.11
N SER A 167 24.76 16.44 -0.33
CA SER A 167 24.22 17.80 -0.15
C SER A 167 23.87 18.05 1.31
N ASP A 168 24.02 19.29 1.78
CA ASP A 168 23.54 19.69 3.10
C ASP A 168 22.05 19.38 3.26
N THR A 169 21.67 18.89 4.44
CA THR A 169 20.29 18.50 4.76
C THR A 169 19.74 19.36 5.90
N VAL A 170 18.50 19.11 6.32
CA VAL A 170 17.90 19.74 7.50
C VAL A 170 17.57 18.64 8.49
N ILE A 171 17.92 18.87 9.75
CA ILE A 171 17.60 17.94 10.84
C ILE A 171 16.09 17.93 11.06
N LEU A 172 15.51 16.74 11.06
CA LEU A 172 14.07 16.55 11.12
C LEU A 172 13.52 16.93 12.50
N ASP A 173 12.27 17.42 12.54
CA ASP A 173 11.66 18.01 13.73
C ASP A 173 11.41 17.02 14.89
N TYR A 174 11.52 15.72 14.60
CA TYR A 174 11.40 14.65 15.59
C TYR A 174 12.73 14.23 16.22
N ASN A 175 13.81 14.99 16.00
CA ASN A 175 15.11 14.72 16.64
C ASN A 175 14.96 14.77 18.18
N PRO A 176 15.50 13.78 18.92
CA PRO A 176 15.53 13.80 20.39
C PRO A 176 16.12 15.08 20.99
N ASP A 177 17.07 15.73 20.30
CA ASP A 177 17.59 17.03 20.66
C ASP A 177 16.80 18.15 19.94
N ILE A 178 15.84 18.72 20.66
CA ILE A 178 14.98 19.83 20.20
C ILE A 178 15.82 21.02 19.72
N SER A 179 17.02 21.23 20.28
CA SER A 179 17.88 22.35 19.89
C SER A 179 18.46 22.19 18.48
N LEU A 180 18.43 20.98 17.91
CA LEU A 180 18.93 20.66 16.59
C LEU A 180 17.83 20.61 15.52
N CYS A 181 16.57 20.44 15.91
CA CYS A 181 15.43 20.41 14.98
C CYS A 181 15.39 21.65 14.05
N GLY A 182 15.17 21.41 12.76
CA GLY A 182 15.07 22.45 11.73
C GLY A 182 16.40 23.13 11.38
N LYS A 183 17.52 22.77 12.03
CA LYS A 183 18.84 23.32 11.68
C LYS A 183 19.43 22.60 10.47
N VAL A 184 20.21 23.35 9.69
CA VAL A 184 20.97 22.78 8.58
C VAL A 184 22.02 21.82 9.13
N GLN A 185 21.95 20.56 8.72
CA GLN A 185 23.00 19.59 8.93
C GLN A 185 23.99 19.67 7.76
N LYS A 186 25.19 20.18 8.06
CA LYS A 186 26.28 20.21 7.09
C LYS A 186 26.75 18.81 6.77
N MET A 187 26.95 18.51 5.49
CA MET A 187 27.44 17.21 5.02
C MET A 187 28.93 17.20 4.66
N THR A 188 29.60 18.32 4.88
CA THR A 188 31.06 18.49 4.79
C THR A 188 31.64 19.02 6.09
N THR A 189 32.84 18.57 6.45
CA THR A 189 33.62 19.12 7.55
C THR A 189 34.12 20.53 7.22
N ASP A 190 34.58 21.28 8.23
CA ASP A 190 35.19 22.60 8.03
C ASP A 190 36.41 22.58 7.10
N SER A 191 37.10 21.44 7.04
CA SER A 191 38.22 21.18 6.12
C SER A 191 37.78 20.80 4.69
N GLY A 192 36.48 20.77 4.40
CA GLY A 192 35.90 20.45 3.10
C GLY A 192 35.84 18.96 2.77
N ALA A 193 36.18 18.07 3.72
CA ALA A 193 36.06 16.63 3.57
C ALA A 193 34.60 16.18 3.71
N ALA A 194 34.23 15.08 3.06
CA ALA A 194 32.90 14.48 3.23
C ALA A 194 32.73 13.98 4.66
N ARG A 195 31.57 14.21 5.28
CA ARG A 195 31.27 13.68 6.61
C ARG A 195 30.94 12.19 6.57
N GLY A 196 31.29 11.49 7.64
CA GLY A 196 31.04 10.07 7.83
C GLY A 196 29.61 9.82 8.30
N LEU A 197 29.09 8.66 7.94
CA LEU A 197 27.75 8.21 8.28
C LEU A 197 27.50 8.22 9.79
N GLN A 198 28.51 7.84 10.59
CA GLN A 198 28.36 7.76 12.04
C GLN A 198 28.02 9.12 12.66
N THR A 199 28.79 10.17 12.36
CA THR A 199 28.58 11.52 12.91
C THR A 199 27.27 12.13 12.41
N VAL A 200 26.86 11.80 11.19
CA VAL A 200 25.60 12.28 10.60
C VAL A 200 24.39 11.61 11.26
N LEU A 201 24.45 10.31 11.55
CA LEU A 201 23.38 9.59 12.24
C LEU A 201 23.28 9.97 13.72
N GLU A 202 24.42 10.14 14.40
CA GLU A 202 24.48 10.60 15.79
C GLU A 202 23.82 11.98 15.95
N GLU A 203 24.09 12.92 15.05
CA GLU A 203 23.44 14.23 15.04
C GLU A 203 21.95 14.19 14.72
N ASN A 204 21.48 13.19 13.97
CA ASN A 204 20.05 12.98 13.73
C ASN A 204 19.36 12.20 14.86
N GLY A 205 20.06 11.91 15.96
CA GLY A 205 19.52 11.13 17.08
C GLY A 205 19.22 9.67 16.73
N MET A 206 19.83 9.14 15.66
CA MET A 206 19.61 7.78 15.17
C MET A 206 20.64 6.81 15.75
N CYS A 207 20.66 6.66 17.08
CA CYS A 207 21.39 5.57 17.74
C CYS A 207 20.43 4.40 17.98
N GLN A 208 20.55 3.38 17.12
CA GLN A 208 19.95 2.04 17.27
C GLN A 208 18.43 1.96 17.09
N TYR A 209 17.99 1.51 15.90
CA TYR A 209 16.63 1.04 15.68
C TYR A 209 16.64 -0.25 14.87
N ASP A 210 16.00 -1.28 15.42
CA ASP A 210 15.63 -2.51 14.74
C ASP A 210 14.54 -2.19 13.70
N ILE A 211 14.83 -2.53 12.44
CA ILE A 211 13.90 -2.42 11.32
C ILE A 211 12.94 -3.61 11.40
N PHE A 212 11.70 -3.39 11.83
CA PHE A 212 10.63 -4.37 11.67
C PHE A 212 10.15 -4.36 10.21
N LEU A 213 10.56 -5.38 9.46
CA LEU A 213 10.12 -5.63 8.09
C LEU A 213 8.72 -6.26 8.12
N LEU A 214 7.70 -5.50 7.73
CA LEU A 214 6.42 -6.10 7.35
C LEU A 214 6.55 -6.63 5.91
N SER A 215 6.32 -7.93 5.74
CA SER A 215 6.47 -8.63 4.46
C SER A 215 5.23 -8.44 3.58
N LYS A 216 5.44 -8.47 2.25
CA LYS A 216 4.42 -8.21 1.20
C LYS A 216 3.16 -9.11 1.15
N PRO A 217 3.07 -10.35 1.68
CA PRO A 217 1.88 -11.18 1.39
C PRO A 217 0.61 -10.79 2.17
N LEU A 218 0.59 -9.67 2.91
CA LEU A 218 -0.38 -9.44 3.99
C LEU A 218 -1.01 -8.06 4.02
N THR A 219 -0.82 -7.25 2.97
CA THR A 219 -1.54 -5.98 2.83
C THR A 219 -2.92 -6.21 2.19
N HIS A 220 -3.82 -5.24 2.39
CA HIS A 220 -5.21 -5.24 1.94
C HIS A 220 -5.35 -5.22 0.40
N PRO A 221 -4.51 -4.46 -0.36
CA PRO A 221 -4.60 -4.36 -1.81
C PRO A 221 -4.35 -5.65 -2.64
N PRO A 222 -3.46 -6.59 -2.26
CA PRO A 222 -3.26 -7.86 -2.97
C PRO A 222 -4.53 -8.67 -3.29
N GLN A 223 -5.54 -8.66 -2.43
CA GLN A 223 -6.80 -9.40 -2.68
C GLN A 223 -7.69 -8.68 -3.69
N TYR A 224 -7.80 -7.35 -3.59
CA TYR A 224 -8.46 -6.51 -4.60
C TYR A 224 -7.83 -6.71 -5.98
N TRP A 225 -6.51 -6.68 -6.09
CA TRP A 225 -5.83 -6.99 -7.34
C TRP A 225 -6.07 -8.42 -7.83
N GLY A 226 -6.14 -9.38 -6.90
CA GLY A 226 -6.47 -10.78 -7.21
C GLY A 226 -7.86 -10.92 -7.84
N TYR A 227 -8.86 -10.25 -7.28
CA TYR A 227 -10.23 -10.19 -7.82
C TYR A 227 -10.24 -9.57 -9.23
N SER A 228 -9.67 -8.37 -9.36
CA SER A 228 -9.67 -7.63 -10.63
C SER A 228 -8.92 -8.38 -11.73
N LYS A 229 -7.77 -9.01 -11.40
CA LYS A 229 -7.04 -9.86 -12.35
C LYS A 229 -7.79 -11.14 -12.71
N TYR A 230 -8.51 -11.73 -11.76
CA TYR A 230 -9.32 -12.91 -12.01
C TYR A 230 -10.34 -12.62 -13.11
N HIS A 231 -11.13 -11.55 -12.97
CA HIS A 231 -12.15 -11.13 -13.94
C HIS A 231 -11.53 -10.68 -15.26
N TYR A 232 -10.43 -9.92 -15.18
CA TYR A 232 -9.68 -9.51 -16.35
C TYR A 232 -9.25 -10.73 -17.19
N CYS A 233 -8.75 -11.80 -16.56
CA CYS A 233 -8.29 -12.99 -17.27
C CYS A 233 -9.42 -13.83 -17.90
N GLU A 234 -10.68 -13.68 -17.47
CA GLU A 234 -11.83 -14.38 -18.02
C GLU A 234 -12.34 -13.74 -19.30
N ALA A 235 -12.21 -12.42 -19.40
CA ALA A 235 -12.70 -11.68 -20.53
C ALA A 235 -11.80 -11.83 -21.77
N PHE A 236 -12.44 -12.07 -22.91
CA PHE A 236 -11.76 -12.16 -24.19
C PHE A 236 -11.41 -10.76 -24.72
N LYS A 237 -10.17 -10.57 -25.17
CA LYS A 237 -9.62 -9.28 -25.62
C LYS A 237 -8.95 -9.49 -26.97
N VAL A 238 -9.36 -8.73 -27.99
CA VAL A 238 -8.77 -8.85 -29.33
C VAL A 238 -7.67 -7.81 -29.53
N THR A 239 -7.97 -6.59 -29.10
CA THR A 239 -7.11 -5.41 -29.24
C THR A 239 -6.55 -4.95 -27.89
N PHE A 240 -5.53 -4.09 -27.93
CA PHE A 240 -5.06 -3.45 -26.71
C PHE A 240 -6.08 -2.46 -26.14
N ALA A 241 -6.92 -1.84 -26.97
CA ALA A 241 -8.00 -0.99 -26.48
C ALA A 241 -9.03 -1.81 -25.67
N ASP A 242 -9.39 -3.01 -26.16
CA ASP A 242 -10.26 -3.94 -25.42
C ASP A 242 -9.63 -4.31 -24.08
N ALA A 243 -8.31 -4.55 -24.06
CA ALA A 243 -7.60 -4.85 -22.84
C ALA A 243 -7.64 -3.67 -21.85
N LYS A 244 -7.47 -2.42 -22.30
CA LYS A 244 -7.60 -1.23 -21.44
C LYS A 244 -9.01 -1.13 -20.84
N ALA A 245 -10.04 -1.17 -21.68
CA ALA A 245 -11.43 -1.11 -21.23
C ALA A 245 -11.72 -2.22 -20.22
N THR A 246 -11.33 -3.45 -20.54
CA THR A 246 -11.58 -4.57 -19.62
C THR A 246 -10.83 -4.45 -18.30
N ALA A 247 -9.62 -3.88 -18.29
CA ALA A 247 -8.89 -3.66 -17.05
C ALA A 247 -9.64 -2.69 -16.15
N MET A 248 -10.17 -1.60 -16.73
CA MET A 248 -11.00 -0.62 -16.01
C MET A 248 -12.31 -1.27 -15.51
N ASP A 249 -13.04 -1.95 -16.39
CA ASP A 249 -14.27 -2.66 -16.03
C ASP A 249 -14.03 -3.68 -14.89
N SER A 250 -12.91 -4.40 -14.93
CA SER A 250 -12.59 -5.40 -13.90
C SER A 250 -12.29 -4.76 -12.55
N LEU A 251 -11.62 -3.60 -12.53
CA LEU A 251 -11.33 -2.84 -11.32
C LEU A 251 -12.59 -2.23 -10.70
N GLU A 252 -13.45 -1.67 -11.55
CA GLU A 252 -14.74 -1.08 -11.14
C GLU A 252 -15.77 -2.15 -10.72
N SER A 253 -15.62 -3.38 -11.18
CA SER A 253 -16.56 -4.47 -10.87
C SER A 253 -16.46 -5.02 -9.45
N CYS A 254 -15.46 -4.63 -8.65
CA CYS A 254 -15.30 -5.14 -7.29
C CYS A 254 -16.35 -4.51 -6.35
N PRO A 255 -17.30 -5.29 -5.80
CA PRO A 255 -18.30 -4.74 -4.89
C PRO A 255 -17.65 -4.23 -3.60
N LEU A 256 -18.25 -3.19 -3.01
CA LEU A 256 -17.77 -2.61 -1.75
C LEU A 256 -17.72 -3.65 -0.62
N ASP A 257 -18.76 -4.47 -0.48
CA ASP A 257 -18.82 -5.57 0.50
C ASP A 257 -17.63 -6.54 0.35
N THR A 258 -17.18 -6.77 -0.89
CA THR A 258 -16.02 -7.62 -1.18
C THR A 258 -14.72 -6.94 -0.72
N ILE A 259 -14.60 -5.63 -0.89
CA ILE A 259 -13.49 -4.83 -0.35
C ILE A 259 -13.49 -4.89 1.18
N HIS A 260 -14.64 -4.76 1.85
CA HIS A 260 -14.73 -4.93 3.31
C HIS A 260 -14.24 -6.31 3.75
N HIS A 261 -14.66 -7.38 3.06
CA HIS A 261 -14.18 -8.73 3.37
C HIS A 261 -12.67 -8.87 3.18
N PHE A 262 -12.10 -8.30 2.12
CA PHE A 262 -10.64 -8.31 1.92
C PHE A 262 -9.90 -7.58 3.04
N ILE A 263 -10.44 -6.43 3.45
CA ILE A 263 -9.83 -5.61 4.49
C ILE A 263 -9.92 -6.30 5.85
N ASN A 264 -11.09 -6.84 6.19
CA ASN A 264 -11.27 -7.64 7.39
C ASN A 264 -10.37 -8.87 7.42
N HIS A 265 -10.23 -9.58 6.28
CA HIS A 265 -9.36 -10.74 6.18
C HIS A 265 -7.88 -10.38 6.45
N ALA A 266 -7.41 -9.26 5.89
CA ALA A 266 -6.07 -8.75 6.18
C ALA A 266 -5.92 -8.35 7.66
N GLY A 267 -6.94 -7.71 8.25
CA GLY A 267 -7.00 -7.39 9.68
C GLY A 267 -6.85 -8.62 10.59
N HIS A 268 -7.49 -9.75 10.25
CA HIS A 268 -7.36 -11.00 11.01
C HIS A 268 -5.92 -11.51 11.01
N PHE A 269 -5.26 -11.48 9.85
CA PHE A 269 -3.87 -11.87 9.71
C PHE A 269 -2.95 -10.94 10.51
N MET A 270 -3.13 -9.62 10.39
CA MET A 270 -2.37 -8.65 11.18
C MET A 270 -2.51 -8.90 12.68
N SER A 271 -3.74 -9.14 13.15
CA SER A 271 -4.01 -9.52 14.54
C SER A 271 -3.32 -10.82 14.95
N ALA A 272 -3.27 -11.83 14.06
CA ALA A 272 -2.57 -13.10 14.30
C ALA A 272 -1.07 -12.87 14.53
N TYR A 273 -0.44 -12.07 13.67
CA TYR A 273 0.99 -11.78 13.74
C TYR A 273 1.34 -10.94 14.96
N CYS A 274 0.52 -9.93 15.30
CA CYS A 274 0.68 -9.15 16.53
C CYS A 274 0.63 -10.04 17.78
N GLN A 275 -0.08 -11.17 17.71
CA GLN A 275 -0.16 -12.16 18.78
C GLN A 275 0.89 -13.28 18.65
N GLY A 276 1.85 -13.14 17.73
CA GLY A 276 2.99 -14.06 17.57
C GLY A 276 2.69 -15.31 16.73
N LEU A 277 1.48 -15.47 16.16
CA LEU A 277 1.18 -16.57 15.27
C LEU A 277 1.83 -16.35 13.90
N THR A 278 2.37 -17.41 13.30
CA THR A 278 2.94 -17.35 11.95
C THR A 278 2.56 -18.56 11.10
N GLY A 279 2.69 -18.43 9.77
CA GLY A 279 2.44 -19.51 8.82
C GLY A 279 1.07 -20.20 9.00
N ARG A 280 1.07 -21.54 9.04
CA ARG A 280 -0.15 -22.36 9.18
C ARG A 280 -0.94 -22.10 10.46
N ALA A 281 -0.27 -21.69 11.55
CA ALA A 281 -0.96 -21.37 12.80
C ALA A 281 -1.81 -20.11 12.64
N ALA A 282 -1.28 -19.08 11.97
CA ALA A 282 -2.04 -17.88 11.64
C ALA A 282 -3.21 -18.22 10.70
N GLU A 283 -2.97 -18.97 9.62
CA GLU A 283 -4.03 -19.40 8.70
C GLU A 283 -5.16 -20.17 9.40
N TRP A 284 -4.82 -21.09 10.30
CA TRP A 284 -5.80 -21.86 11.06
C TRP A 284 -6.63 -20.95 11.97
N ALA A 285 -5.99 -20.00 12.65
CA ALA A 285 -6.63 -19.11 13.58
C ALA A 285 -7.58 -18.13 12.87
N VAL A 286 -7.15 -17.58 11.74
CA VAL A 286 -7.99 -16.74 10.85
C VAL A 286 -9.22 -17.52 10.38
N LYS A 287 -9.06 -18.77 9.93
CA LYS A 287 -10.20 -19.62 9.51
C LYS A 287 -11.18 -19.88 10.66
N LYS A 288 -10.69 -20.04 11.89
CA LYS A 288 -11.54 -20.29 13.06
C LYS A 288 -12.26 -19.05 13.56
N GLN A 289 -11.65 -17.87 13.44
CA GLN A 289 -12.16 -16.61 13.97
C GLN A 289 -12.74 -15.69 12.87
N HIS A 290 -13.18 -16.25 11.75
CA HIS A 290 -13.66 -15.49 10.59
C HIS A 290 -14.81 -14.50 10.87
N SER A 291 -15.56 -14.69 11.97
CA SER A 291 -16.64 -13.78 12.38
C SER A 291 -16.18 -12.54 13.16
N HIS A 292 -14.90 -12.46 13.56
CA HIS A 292 -14.35 -11.38 14.39
C HIS A 292 -13.20 -10.67 13.68
N ARG A 293 -13.12 -9.33 13.74
CA ARG A 293 -12.05 -8.53 13.10
C ARG A 293 -10.64 -8.78 13.66
N CYS A 294 -10.52 -9.39 14.83
CA CYS A 294 -9.25 -9.76 15.44
C CYS A 294 -9.33 -11.18 16.02
N ILE A 295 -8.18 -11.84 16.13
CA ILE A 295 -8.13 -13.14 16.81
C ILE A 295 -8.26 -12.87 18.31
N LEU A 296 -9.32 -13.37 18.92
CA LEU A 296 -9.54 -13.18 20.35
C LEU A 296 -8.44 -13.87 21.17
N ARG A 297 -7.96 -13.20 22.23
CA ARG A 297 -6.94 -13.74 23.13
C ARG A 297 -7.35 -15.06 23.81
N CYS A 298 -8.66 -15.30 23.99
CA CYS A 298 -9.16 -16.59 24.47
C CYS A 298 -9.00 -17.72 23.44
N ALA A 299 -9.09 -17.41 22.14
CA ALA A 299 -8.85 -18.37 21.07
C ALA A 299 -7.36 -18.72 20.95
N MET A 300 -6.45 -17.78 21.28
CA MET A 300 -5.01 -18.04 21.36
C MET A 300 -4.65 -19.13 22.36
N LEU A 301 -5.30 -19.15 23.54
CA LEU A 301 -5.06 -20.18 24.55
C LEU A 301 -5.40 -21.60 24.05
N ALA A 302 -6.42 -21.72 23.19
CA ALA A 302 -6.74 -22.98 22.55
C ALA A 302 -5.70 -23.37 21.48
N ILE A 303 -5.10 -22.40 20.77
CA ILE A 303 -4.07 -22.62 19.75
C ILE A 303 -2.76 -23.10 20.36
N GLU A 304 -2.31 -22.48 21.45
CA GLU A 304 -1.10 -22.91 22.17
C GLU A 304 -1.22 -24.35 22.67
N SER A 305 -2.43 -24.81 23.03
CA SER A 305 -2.65 -26.20 23.44
C SER A 305 -2.54 -27.20 22.29
N ILE A 306 -2.82 -26.80 21.05
CA ILE A 306 -2.78 -27.63 19.84
C ILE A 306 -1.37 -27.64 19.21
N LEU A 307 -0.62 -26.54 19.32
CA LEU A 307 0.74 -26.43 18.78
C LEU A 307 1.80 -27.09 19.68
N ASN A 308 1.49 -27.30 20.96
CA ASN A 308 2.38 -27.93 21.94
C ASN A 308 2.12 -29.44 22.16
N THR A 309 1.33 -30.09 21.29
CA THR A 309 1.14 -31.55 21.21
C THR A 309 1.81 -32.13 19.98
#